data_AF-A0A971HKM0-F1
#
_entry.id   AF-A0A971HKM0-F1
#
_cell.length_a   1.000
_cell.length_b   1.000
_cell.length_c   1.000
_cell.angle_alpha   90.00
_cell.angle_beta   90.00
_cell.angle_gamma   90.00
#
_symmetry.space_group_name_H-M   'P 1'
#
loop_
_entity.id
_entity.type
_entity.pdbx_description
1 polymer ?
#
loop_
_entity_poly.entity_id
_entity_poly.type
_entity_poly.pdbx_seq_one_letter_code
_entity_poly.pdbx_strand_id
1 'polypeptide(L)'
;MKKAIIIILVIIVTLFLLFIVEECIRLKNNVDASPLFVISKSKCSKIDWICYDEEGKYTEVYWSFGFVLKEEYSLNIESTEALIKYNLDKKEFLLFNSIKLWNLE
;
A
#
# COMPACT_ATOMS: atom_id res chain seq x y z
N MET A 1 -35.46 16.46 7.04
CA MET A 1 -34.85 15.49 6.10
C MET A 1 -33.53 15.98 5.49
N LYS A 2 -33.49 17.06 4.70
CA LYS A 2 -32.25 17.53 4.05
C LYS A 2 -31.07 17.82 5.02
N LYS A 3 -31.33 18.48 6.16
CA LYS A 3 -30.31 18.76 7.18
C LYS A 3 -29.73 17.50 7.82
N ALA A 4 -30.56 16.48 8.05
CA ALA A 4 -30.11 15.21 8.63
C ALA A 4 -29.20 14.43 7.67
N ILE A 5 -29.53 14.44 6.37
CA ILE A 5 -28.71 13.81 5.33
C ILE A 5 -27.32 14.48 5.26
N ILE A 6 -27.26 15.82 5.33
CA ILE A 6 -25.99 16.56 5.33
C ILE A 6 -25.13 16.17 6.53
N ILE A 7 -25.72 16.08 7.73
CA ILE A 7 -25.01 15.67 8.94
C ILE A 7 -24.44 14.26 8.78
N ILE A 8 -25.24 13.32 8.25
CA ILE A 8 -24.80 11.95 8.01
C ILE A 8 -23.63 11.92 7.02
N LEU A 9 -23.70 12.68 5.93
CA LEU A 9 -22.61 12.77 4.97
C LEU A 9 -21.32 13.32 5.60
N VAL A 10 -21.42 14.37 6.42
CA VAL A 10 -20.27 14.94 7.14
C VAL A 10 -19.65 13.91 8.07
N ILE A 11 -20.46 13.15 8.81
CA ILE A 11 -19.97 12.09 9.69
C ILE A 11 -19.23 11.02 8.89
N ILE A 12 -19.80 10.54 7.78
CA ILE A 12 -19.19 9.51 6.93
C ILE A 12 -17.84 9.99 6.39
N VAL A 13 -17.80 11.21 5.84
CA VAL A 13 -16.55 11.79 5.31
C VAL A 13 -15.51 11.95 6.43
N THR A 14 -15.94 12.36 7.63
CA THR A 14 -15.03 12.53 8.77
C THR A 14 -14.44 11.19 9.22
N LEU A 15 -15.26 10.15 9.37
CA LEU A 15 -14.80 8.80 9.69
C LEU A 15 -13.87 8.25 8.61
N PHE A 16 -14.17 8.52 7.35
CA PHE A 16 -13.32 8.13 6.23
C PHE A 16 -11.94 8.80 6.27
N LEU A 17 -11.89 10.10 6.55
CA LEU A 17 -10.62 10.82 6.70
C LEU A 17 -9.83 10.32 7.91
N LEU A 18 -10.49 10.07 9.04
CA LEU A 18 -9.85 9.50 10.23
C LEU A 18 -9.21 8.14 9.91
N PHE A 19 -9.94 7.26 9.22
CA PHE A 19 -9.42 5.97 8.78
C PHE A 19 -8.14 6.11 7.93
N ILE A 20 -8.13 7.01 6.95
CA ILE A 20 -6.94 7.21 6.10
C ILE A 20 -5.74 7.71 6.94
N VAL A 21 -5.97 8.63 7.86
CA VAL A 21 -4.90 9.17 8.72
C VAL A 21 -4.34 8.09 9.64
N GLU A 22 -5.20 7.30 10.28
CA GLU A 22 -4.78 6.20 11.14
C GLU A 22 -4.01 5.13 10.36
N GLU A 23 -4.49 4.76 9.17
CA GLU A 23 -3.80 3.81 8.30
C GLU A 23 -2.44 4.34 7.84
N CYS A 24 -2.37 5.62 7.47
CA CYS A 24 -1.12 6.27 7.08
C CYS A 24 -0.08 6.19 8.21
N ILE A 25 -0.47 6.47 9.45
CA ILE A 25 0.41 6.39 10.63
C ILE A 25 0.79 4.92 10.92
N ARG A 26 -0.18 4.00 10.87
CA ARG A 26 0.06 2.57 11.15
C ARG A 26 1.05 1.97 10.16
N LEU A 27 0.88 2.25 8.86
CA LEU A 27 1.74 1.75 7.79
C LEU A 27 3.12 2.39 7.79
N LYS A 28 3.24 3.63 8.28
CA LYS A 28 4.53 4.29 8.48
C LYS A 28 5.32 3.68 9.64
N ASN A 29 4.64 3.37 10.74
CA ASN A 29 5.30 2.83 11.95
C ASN A 29 5.55 1.33 11.88
N ASN A 30 4.83 0.60 11.02
CA ASN A 30 4.99 -0.84 10.83
C ASN A 30 5.39 -1.12 9.38
N VAL A 31 6.70 -1.24 9.16
CA VAL A 31 7.31 -1.34 7.82
C VAL A 31 6.80 -2.55 7.04
N ASP A 32 6.57 -3.68 7.71
CA ASP A 32 6.09 -4.91 7.06
C ASP A 32 4.56 -5.02 6.98
N ALA A 33 3.83 -4.03 7.50
CA ALA A 33 2.39 -4.10 7.53
C ALA A 33 1.77 -3.75 6.18
N SER A 34 0.82 -4.57 5.73
CA SER A 34 -0.02 -4.29 4.57
C SER A 34 -1.23 -3.42 4.94
N PRO A 35 -1.88 -2.75 3.97
CA PRO A 35 -3.11 -1.99 4.21
C PRO A 35 -4.22 -2.88 4.79
N LEU A 36 -5.04 -2.34 5.71
CA LEU A 36 -6.15 -3.11 6.29
C LEU A 36 -7.21 -3.48 5.26
N PHE A 37 -7.46 -2.58 4.30
CA PHE A 37 -8.38 -2.80 3.21
C PHE A 37 -7.65 -2.70 1.88
N VAL A 38 -7.78 -3.73 1.06
CA VAL A 38 -7.19 -3.80 -0.28
C VAL A 38 -8.32 -4.03 -1.27
N ILE A 39 -8.56 -3.04 -2.13
CA ILE A 39 -9.53 -3.12 -3.23
C ILE A 39 -8.92 -3.91 -4.39
N SER A 40 -7.66 -3.59 -4.71
CA SER A 40 -6.91 -4.26 -5.75
C SER A 40 -5.44 -4.32 -5.37
N LYS A 41 -4.80 -5.41 -5.78
CA LYS A 41 -3.38 -5.60 -5.64
C LYS A 41 -2.82 -5.95 -7.01
N SER A 42 -1.89 -5.14 -7.50
CA SER A 42 -1.10 -5.51 -8.66
C SER A 42 0.32 -5.81 -8.20
N LYS A 43 0.79 -7.00 -8.55
CA LYS A 43 2.21 -7.29 -8.71
C LYS A 43 2.47 -7.21 -10.21
N CYS A 44 3.66 -6.81 -10.67
CA CYS A 44 3.99 -6.89 -12.10
C CYS A 44 3.52 -8.25 -12.65
N SER A 45 2.72 -8.20 -13.72
CA SER A 45 1.87 -9.30 -14.18
C SER A 45 2.63 -10.23 -15.13
N LYS A 46 2.83 -11.49 -14.71
CA LYS A 46 2.55 -12.70 -15.50
C LYS A 46 2.70 -13.94 -14.61
N ILE A 47 1.54 -14.46 -14.19
CA ILE A 47 1.27 -15.83 -13.73
C ILE A 47 2.11 -16.32 -12.52
N ASP A 48 1.42 -16.30 -11.38
CA ASP A 48 1.56 -17.07 -10.13
C ASP A 48 2.83 -17.08 -9.26
N TRP A 49 4.00 -16.56 -9.66
CA TRP A 49 5.19 -16.73 -8.78
C TRP A 49 6.20 -15.56 -8.82
N ILE A 50 5.71 -14.32 -8.73
CA ILE A 50 6.45 -13.03 -8.58
C ILE A 50 7.33 -12.65 -9.79
N CYS A 51 7.03 -11.49 -10.39
CA CYS A 51 7.79 -10.95 -11.51
C CYS A 51 8.89 -10.00 -11.02
N TYR A 52 10.13 -10.44 -11.07
CA TYR A 52 11.30 -9.57 -10.96
C TYR A 52 11.68 -9.03 -12.33
N ASP A 53 12.20 -7.81 -12.36
CA ASP A 53 12.96 -7.33 -13.52
C ASP A 53 14.35 -8.01 -13.59
N GLU A 54 15.11 -7.68 -14.62
CA GLU A 54 16.47 -8.22 -14.83
C GLU A 54 17.44 -7.85 -13.70
N GLU A 55 17.08 -6.87 -12.86
CA GLU A 55 17.85 -6.45 -11.67
C GLU A 55 17.41 -7.17 -10.40
N GLY A 56 16.46 -8.11 -10.48
CA GLY A 56 15.94 -8.81 -9.30
C GLY A 56 15.03 -7.95 -8.44
N LYS A 57 14.42 -6.89 -9.01
CA LYS A 57 13.49 -6.00 -8.30
C LYS A 57 12.06 -6.22 -8.73
N TYR A 58 11.12 -6.01 -7.82
CA TYR A 58 9.70 -5.98 -8.16
C TYR A 58 8.94 -4.96 -7.33
N THR A 59 7.78 -4.56 -7.82
CA THR A 59 6.90 -3.60 -7.14
C THR A 59 5.55 -4.24 -6.86
N GLU A 60 5.08 -4.11 -5.63
CA GLU A 60 3.70 -4.34 -5.24
C GLU A 60 2.97 -3.01 -5.10
N VAL A 61 1.79 -2.93 -5.71
CA VAL A 61 0.91 -1.76 -5.59
C VAL A 61 -0.41 -2.21 -4.99
N TYR A 62 -0.71 -1.68 -3.81
CA TYR A 62 -1.97 -1.90 -3.10
C TYR A 62 -2.86 -0.68 -3.27
N TRP A 63 -4.01 -0.88 -3.90
CA TRP A 63 -5.04 0.13 -4.03
C TRP A 63 -6.04 -0.06 -2.89
N SER A 64 -6.19 0.97 -2.06
CA SER A 64 -7.11 1.01 -0.93
C SER A 64 -8.16 2.10 -1.12
N PHE A 65 -9.06 2.23 -0.16
CA PHE A 65 -10.02 3.31 -0.14
C PHE A 65 -9.33 4.63 0.21
N GLY A 66 -9.09 5.46 -0.80
CA GLY A 66 -8.55 6.81 -0.64
C GLY A 66 -7.03 6.89 -0.62
N PHE A 67 -6.32 5.78 -0.75
CA PHE A 67 -4.86 5.79 -0.89
C PHE A 67 -4.32 4.59 -1.67
N VAL A 68 -3.09 4.72 -2.13
CA VAL A 68 -2.26 3.65 -2.68
C VAL A 68 -1.01 3.49 -1.83
N LEU A 69 -0.66 2.25 -1.53
CA LEU A 69 0.64 1.89 -0.98
C LEU A 69 1.46 1.20 -2.07
N LYS A 70 2.65 1.70 -2.35
CA LYS A 70 3.63 1.06 -3.24
C LYS A 70 4.78 0.54 -2.42
N GLU A 71 5.16 -0.70 -2.65
CA GLU A 71 6.29 -1.35 -2.00
C GLU A 71 7.21 -1.89 -3.10
N GLU A 72 8.46 -1.46 -3.08
CA GLU A 72 9.52 -1.95 -3.97
C GLU A 72 10.43 -2.87 -3.18
N TYR A 73 10.79 -3.98 -3.80
CA TYR A 73 11.55 -5.05 -3.18
C TYR A 73 12.68 -5.50 -4.08
N SER A 74 13.79 -5.90 -3.46
CA SER A 74 14.89 -6.61 -4.10
C SER A 74 14.97 -8.05 -3.60
N LEU A 75 15.44 -8.94 -4.48
CA LEU A 75 15.81 -10.30 -4.10
C LEU A 75 16.97 -10.23 -3.10
N ASN A 76 16.80 -10.86 -1.93
CA ASN A 76 17.86 -10.94 -0.95
C ASN A 76 18.95 -11.92 -1.44
N ILE A 77 20.22 -11.60 -1.19
CA ILE A 77 21.40 -12.39 -1.59
C ILE A 77 21.37 -13.81 -0.98
N GLU A 78 20.71 -13.99 0.17
CA GLU A 78 20.51 -15.30 0.81
C GLU A 78 19.36 -16.13 0.20
N SER A 79 18.73 -15.65 -0.87
CA SER A 79 17.67 -16.40 -1.55
C SER A 79 18.23 -17.66 -2.18
N THR A 80 17.47 -18.75 -2.07
CA THR A 80 17.75 -20.05 -2.69
C THR A 80 16.53 -20.51 -3.47
N GLU A 81 16.70 -21.53 -4.33
CA GLU A 81 15.57 -22.12 -5.06
C GLU A 81 14.44 -22.63 -4.14
N ALA A 82 14.79 -23.03 -2.92
CA ALA A 82 13.83 -23.53 -1.92
C ALA A 82 13.25 -22.44 -1.00
N LEU A 83 13.90 -21.27 -0.92
CA LEU A 83 13.49 -20.17 -0.05
C LEU A 83 13.85 -18.84 -0.68
N ILE A 84 12.84 -18.15 -1.20
CA ILE A 84 13.00 -16.82 -1.76
C ILE A 84 12.78 -15.79 -0.65
N LYS A 85 13.78 -14.94 -0.39
CA LYS A 85 13.75 -13.87 0.60
C LYS A 85 13.78 -12.51 -0.11
N TYR A 86 13.10 -11.52 0.46
CA TYR A 86 13.03 -10.17 -0.11
C TYR A 86 13.49 -9.15 0.91
N ASN A 87 14.15 -8.11 0.41
CA ASN A 87 14.36 -6.89 1.15
C ASN A 87 13.36 -5.86 0.64
N LEU A 88 12.66 -5.20 1.55
CA LEU A 88 11.86 -4.03 1.21
C LEU A 88 12.84 -2.86 1.03
N ASP A 89 12.98 -2.40 -0.20
CA ASP A 89 13.88 -1.29 -0.54
C ASP A 89 13.16 0.06 -0.38
N LYS A 90 11.86 0.08 -0.67
CA LYS A 90 11.11 1.34 -0.66
C LYS A 90 9.64 1.11 -0.36
N LYS A 91 9.05 2.04 0.39
CA LYS A 91 7.61 2.03 0.69
C LYS A 91 7.04 3.43 0.54
N GLU A 92 6.09 3.62 -0.36
CA GLU A 92 5.47 4.92 -0.64
C GLU A 92 3.97 4.90 -0.33
N PHE A 93 3.50 5.93 0.37
CA PHE A 93 2.07 6.15 0.61
C PHE A 93 1.56 7.33 -0.23
N LEU A 94 0.57 7.06 -1.07
CA LEU A 94 -0.03 8.01 -2.00
C LEU A 94 -1.50 8.26 -1.62
N LEU A 95 -1.81 9.44 -1.10
CA LEU A 95 -3.20 9.87 -0.86
C LEU A 95 -3.90 10.16 -2.20
N PHE A 96 -5.16 9.75 -2.30
CA PHE A 96 -5.95 9.82 -3.55
C PHE A 96 -5.19 9.26 -4.76
N ASN A 97 -4.35 8.25 -4.50
CA ASN A 97 -3.56 7.51 -5.48
C ASN A 97 -2.54 8.36 -6.26
N SER A 98 -2.31 9.62 -5.85
CA SER A 98 -1.51 10.58 -6.62
C SER A 98 -0.60 11.44 -5.75
N ILE A 99 -1.03 11.82 -4.55
CA ILE A 99 -0.31 12.75 -3.68
C ILE A 99 0.58 11.95 -2.72
N LYS A 100 1.91 11.98 -2.92
CA LYS A 100 2.85 11.33 -2.00
C LYS A 100 2.83 12.02 -0.64
N LEU A 101 2.43 11.29 0.41
CA LEU A 101 2.47 11.76 1.79
C LEU A 101 3.81 11.46 2.45
N TRP A 102 4.36 10.27 2.22
CA TRP A 102 5.67 9.87 2.71
C TRP A 102 6.24 8.74 1.86
N ASN A 103 7.56 8.57 1.96
CA ASN A 103 8.29 7.40 1.52
C ASN A 103 9.28 6.96 2.60
N LEU A 104 9.48 5.65 2.70
CA LEU A 104 10.59 5.03 3.41
C LEU A 104 11.55 4.49 2.34
N GLU A 105 12.83 4.73 2.55
CA GLU A 105 13.99 4.27 1.76
C GLU A 105 14.94 3.52 2.69
#